data_AF-A0A7W7RQ96-F1
#
_entry.id   AF-A0A7W7RQ96-F1
#
_cell.length_a   1.000
_cell.length_b   1.000
_cell.length_c   1.000
_cell.angle_alpha   90.00
_cell.angle_beta   90.00
_cell.angle_gamma   90.00
#
_symmetry.space_group_name_H-M   'P 1'
#
loop_
_entity.id
_entity.type
_entity.pdbx_description
1 polymer ?
#
loop_
_entity_poly.entity_id
_entity_poly.type
_entity_poly.pdbx_seq_one_letter_code
_entity_poly.pdbx_strand_id
1 'polypeptide(L)'
;MDRTDRLYALAEELRAISPRFRSARELAARFEVSVRTVERDISALQRSGVPIYAEPGRRGCYVLDRSMSLPPLNFTPAEAVAVATALERSGNDPLALHAHSALRKLTAALSPSKGTGEGEPLAPARAAAEPEPYPRVSRVIELALLHRRVLRIEYEDRKGRTTTREVEPAIFVGGRGGHWYLVGLCRLRQDARIFRLDRVRWAEETAEVSPEHPPERFSPQIPGVLTGTPDLE
;
A
#
# COMPACT_ATOMS: atom_id res chain seq x y z
N MET A 1 27.90 17.24 4.73
CA MET A 1 26.75 16.31 4.82
C MET A 1 27.16 14.99 4.19
N ASP A 2 27.07 13.87 4.91
CA ASP A 2 27.33 12.55 4.32
C ASP A 2 26.31 12.27 3.21
N ARG A 3 26.67 11.41 2.24
CA ARG A 3 25.76 11.05 1.15
C ARG A 3 24.49 10.38 1.67
N THR A 4 24.59 9.57 2.72
CA THR A 4 23.44 8.86 3.31
C THR A 4 22.45 9.85 3.91
N ASP A 5 22.96 10.80 4.71
CA ASP A 5 22.16 11.89 5.29
C ASP A 5 21.47 12.72 4.21
N ARG A 6 22.18 13.02 3.11
CA ARG A 6 21.63 13.79 2.00
C ARG A 6 20.53 13.05 1.25
N LEU A 7 20.68 11.74 1.04
CA LEU A 7 19.65 10.91 0.40
C LEU A 7 18.37 10.88 1.25
N TYR A 8 18.52 10.71 2.57
CA TYR A 8 17.39 10.78 3.50
C TYR A 8 16.72 12.15 3.47
N ALA A 9 17.52 13.23 3.60
CA ALA A 9 17.00 14.59 3.63
C ALA A 9 16.32 15.00 2.31
N LEU A 10 16.83 14.55 1.16
CA LEU A 10 16.19 14.75 -0.15
C LEU A 10 14.81 14.07 -0.22
N ALA A 11 14.72 12.81 0.25
CA ALA A 11 13.45 12.09 0.26
C ALA A 11 12.42 12.75 1.18
N GLU A 12 12.84 13.18 2.37
CA GLU A 12 11.96 13.87 3.32
C GLU A 12 11.53 15.26 2.84
N GLU A 13 12.41 16.03 2.20
CA GLU A 13 12.05 17.32 1.59
C GLU A 13 10.96 17.14 0.53
N LEU A 14 11.13 16.18 -0.40
CA LEU A 14 10.13 15.90 -1.44
C LEU A 14 8.83 15.34 -0.84
N ARG A 15 8.92 14.50 0.19
CA ARG A 15 7.75 14.00 0.92
C ARG A 15 7.00 15.15 1.59
N ALA A 16 7.68 16.05 2.28
CA ALA A 16 7.08 17.16 3.03
C ALA A 16 6.27 18.10 2.15
N ILE A 17 6.78 18.41 0.96
CA ILE A 17 6.12 19.35 0.04
C ILE A 17 5.08 18.70 -0.90
N SER A 18 5.09 17.38 -1.03
CA SER A 18 4.15 16.65 -1.90
C SER A 18 2.69 17.07 -1.63
N PRO A 19 1.87 17.33 -2.67
CA PRO A 19 2.10 17.02 -4.09
C PRO A 19 2.81 18.12 -4.89
N ARG A 20 3.46 19.09 -4.22
CA ARG A 20 4.18 20.17 -4.91
C ARG A 20 5.54 19.67 -5.43
N PHE A 21 6.02 20.35 -6.46
CA PHE A 21 7.27 20.02 -7.13
C PHE A 21 8.45 20.89 -6.65
N ARG A 22 9.67 20.36 -6.79
CA ARG A 22 10.93 21.12 -6.68
C ARG A 22 11.81 20.86 -7.88
N SER A 23 12.44 21.90 -8.41
CA SER A 23 13.46 21.75 -9.44
C SER A 23 14.78 21.26 -8.87
N ALA A 24 15.58 20.59 -9.72
CA ALA A 24 16.93 20.16 -9.35
C ALA A 24 17.82 21.32 -8.85
N ARG A 25 17.61 22.53 -9.38
CA ARG A 25 18.35 23.74 -8.96
C ARG A 25 17.98 24.21 -7.55
N GLU A 26 16.71 24.13 -7.18
CA GLU A 26 16.26 24.51 -5.83
C GLU A 26 16.78 23.52 -4.79
N LEU A 27 16.73 22.22 -5.12
CA LEU A 27 17.32 21.18 -4.26
C LEU A 27 18.84 21.37 -4.15
N ALA A 28 19.52 21.68 -5.26
CA ALA A 28 20.97 21.92 -5.28
C ALA A 28 21.35 23.11 -4.38
N ALA A 29 20.62 24.23 -4.49
CA ALA A 29 20.82 25.39 -3.64
C ALA A 29 20.55 25.07 -2.16
N ARG A 30 19.48 24.32 -1.87
CA ARG A 30 19.09 23.99 -0.49
C ARG A 30 20.05 23.04 0.21
N PHE A 31 20.56 22.05 -0.50
CA PHE A 31 21.50 21.05 0.04
C PHE A 31 22.97 21.42 -0.19
N GLU A 32 23.23 22.62 -0.72
CA GLU A 32 24.58 23.17 -0.99
C GLU A 32 25.44 22.22 -1.84
N VAL A 33 24.83 21.62 -2.86
CA VAL A 33 25.49 20.67 -3.79
C VAL A 33 25.25 21.07 -5.24
N SER A 34 25.99 20.45 -6.16
CA SER A 34 25.75 20.66 -7.59
C SER A 34 24.42 20.05 -8.06
N VAL A 35 23.83 20.61 -9.12
CA VAL A 35 22.65 20.04 -9.79
C VAL A 35 22.90 18.58 -10.20
N ARG A 36 24.10 18.29 -10.72
CA ARG A 36 24.51 16.92 -11.09
C ARG A 36 24.52 15.95 -9.90
N THR A 37 24.86 16.44 -8.71
CA THR A 37 24.80 15.64 -7.47
C THR A 37 23.36 15.31 -7.11
N VAL A 38 22.45 16.29 -7.16
CA VAL A 38 21.02 16.07 -6.93
C VAL A 38 20.46 15.06 -7.92
N GLU A 39 20.69 15.23 -9.22
CA GLU A 39 20.19 14.31 -10.25
C GLU A 39 20.68 12.86 -10.01
N ARG A 40 21.95 12.71 -9.60
CA ARG A 40 22.53 11.41 -9.27
C ARG A 40 21.92 10.78 -8.02
N ASP A 41 21.65 11.60 -7.01
CA ASP A 41 21.05 11.16 -5.75
C ASP A 41 19.55 10.83 -5.92
N ILE A 42 18.80 11.63 -6.68
CA ILE A 42 17.42 11.31 -7.10
C ILE A 42 17.39 9.99 -7.88
N SER A 43 18.30 9.81 -8.83
CA SER A 43 18.41 8.55 -9.57
C SER A 43 18.72 7.35 -8.65
N ALA A 44 19.49 7.56 -7.58
CA ALA A 44 19.77 6.52 -6.59
C ALA A 44 18.53 6.18 -5.76
N LEU A 45 17.76 7.19 -5.33
CA LEU A 45 16.49 7.02 -4.61
C LEU A 45 15.45 6.30 -5.47
N GLN A 46 15.35 6.63 -6.75
CA GLN A 46 14.45 5.95 -7.69
C GLN A 46 14.84 4.47 -7.85
N ARG A 47 16.14 4.17 -8.01
CA ARG A 47 16.63 2.77 -8.08
C ARG A 47 16.40 2.00 -6.78
N SER A 48 16.36 2.66 -5.63
CA SER A 48 16.01 2.04 -4.35
C SER A 48 14.50 1.94 -4.11
N GLY A 49 13.66 2.31 -5.08
CA GLY A 49 12.21 2.16 -5.01
C GLY A 49 11.47 3.31 -4.32
N VAL A 50 12.12 4.45 -4.06
CA VAL A 50 11.41 5.66 -3.63
C VAL A 50 10.62 6.21 -4.82
N PRO A 51 9.30 6.41 -4.73
CA PRO A 51 8.44 6.77 -5.86
C PRO A 51 8.57 8.26 -6.21
N ILE A 52 9.76 8.66 -6.66
CA ILE A 52 10.04 10.01 -7.15
C ILE A 52 9.85 10.00 -8.66
N TYR A 53 9.03 10.89 -9.18
CA TYR A 53 8.87 11.11 -10.62
C TYR A 53 9.33 12.51 -11.00
N ALA A 54 9.75 12.64 -12.25
CA ALA A 54 10.11 13.91 -12.85
C ALA A 54 9.03 14.31 -13.85
N GLU A 55 8.51 15.53 -13.73
CA GLU A 55 7.61 16.07 -14.74
C GLU A 55 8.41 16.64 -15.92
N PRO A 56 8.08 16.30 -17.19
CA PRO A 56 8.79 16.82 -18.36
C PRO A 56 8.63 18.34 -18.50
N GLY A 57 9.74 19.08 -18.48
CA GLY A 57 9.77 20.53 -18.69
C GLY A 57 11.20 21.07 -18.71
N ARG A 58 11.39 22.34 -19.13
CA ARG A 58 12.72 22.97 -19.37
C ARG A 58 13.70 22.92 -18.17
N ARG A 59 13.25 22.62 -16.96
CA ARG A 59 14.06 22.63 -15.73
C ARG A 59 14.01 21.35 -14.89
N GLY A 60 13.25 20.33 -15.29
CA GLY A 60 13.09 19.06 -14.56
C GLY A 60 12.62 19.25 -13.11
N CYS A 61 11.34 18.99 -12.86
CA CYS A 61 10.76 19.14 -11.53
C CYS A 61 10.51 17.76 -10.92
N TYR A 62 10.94 17.56 -9.67
CA TYR A 62 10.77 16.31 -8.93
C TYR A 62 9.65 16.43 -7.90
N VAL A 63 8.93 15.35 -7.71
CA VAL A 63 7.90 15.18 -6.68
C VAL A 63 7.89 13.72 -6.25
N LEU A 64 7.53 13.48 -4.99
CA LEU A 64 7.37 12.15 -4.43
C LEU A 64 5.89 11.80 -4.40
N ASP A 65 5.51 10.64 -4.93
CA ASP A 65 4.14 10.14 -4.82
C ASP A 65 3.87 9.58 -3.42
N ARG A 66 3.15 10.34 -2.59
CA ARG A 66 2.73 9.87 -1.25
C ARG A 66 1.77 8.68 -1.32
N SER A 67 1.03 8.49 -2.41
CA SER A 67 0.10 7.37 -2.54
C SER A 67 0.81 6.02 -2.76
N MET A 68 2.07 6.05 -3.21
CA MET A 68 2.86 4.85 -3.53
C MET A 68 3.91 4.49 -2.47
N SER A 69 4.03 5.26 -1.39
CA SER A 69 4.98 4.98 -0.30
C SER A 69 4.36 5.29 1.05
N LEU A 70 4.44 4.32 1.96
CA LEU A 70 4.22 4.62 3.38
C LEU A 70 5.29 5.64 3.84
N PRO A 71 4.94 6.56 4.76
CA PRO A 71 5.94 7.37 5.45
C PRO A 71 6.90 6.46 6.24
N PRO A 72 8.08 6.93 6.65
CA PRO A 72 8.98 6.16 7.50
C PRO A 72 8.24 5.71 8.77
N LEU A 73 8.11 4.39 8.95
CA LEU A 73 7.50 3.78 10.13
C LEU A 73 8.62 3.21 11.01
N ASN A 74 8.59 3.57 12.29
CA ASN A 74 9.48 2.96 13.28
C ASN A 74 8.75 1.76 13.88
N PHE A 75 9.30 0.57 13.66
CA PHE A 75 8.89 -0.64 14.36
C PHE A 75 9.91 -0.95 15.46
N THR A 76 9.42 -1.25 16.65
CA THR A 76 10.23 -1.96 17.65
C THR A 76 10.56 -3.37 17.12
N PRO A 77 11.65 -4.01 17.60
CA PRO A 77 11.97 -5.38 17.20
C PRO A 77 10.82 -6.37 17.43
N ALA A 78 10.06 -6.21 18.53
CA ALA A 78 8.92 -7.05 18.83
C ALA A 78 7.76 -6.84 17.84
N GLU A 79 7.44 -5.59 17.49
CA GLU A 79 6.41 -5.28 16.49
C GLU A 79 6.80 -5.79 15.11
N ALA A 80 8.06 -5.65 14.71
CA ALA A 80 8.56 -6.14 13.44
C ALA A 80 8.47 -7.67 13.36
N VAL A 81 8.85 -8.40 14.42
CA VAL A 81 8.67 -9.86 14.50
C VAL A 81 7.19 -10.23 14.42
N ALA A 82 6.31 -9.52 15.14
CA ALA A 82 4.87 -9.78 15.12
C ALA A 82 4.28 -9.62 13.70
N VAL A 83 4.67 -8.57 12.99
CA VAL A 83 4.25 -8.35 11.58
C VAL A 83 4.83 -9.44 10.68
N ALA A 84 6.11 -9.80 10.83
CA ALA A 84 6.74 -10.85 10.03
C ALA A 84 6.01 -12.20 10.19
N THR A 85 5.73 -12.61 11.43
CA THR A 85 4.99 -13.84 11.73
C THR A 85 3.57 -13.80 11.19
N ALA A 86 2.89 -12.64 11.21
CA ALA A 86 1.57 -12.51 10.61
C ALA A 86 1.61 -12.69 9.08
N LEU A 87 2.63 -12.14 8.42
CA LEU A 87 2.83 -12.26 6.97
C LEU A 87 3.19 -13.69 6.55
N GLU A 88 4.04 -14.40 7.29
CA GLU A 88 4.39 -15.81 7.00
C GLU A 88 3.17 -16.74 7.03
N ARG A 89 2.15 -16.38 7.82
CA ARG A 89 0.93 -17.18 7.97
C ARG A 89 -0.12 -16.90 6.89
N SER A 90 0.13 -15.99 5.94
CA SER A 90 -0.85 -15.54 4.95
C SER A 90 -1.13 -16.53 3.81
N GLY A 91 -0.64 -17.77 3.86
CA GLY A 91 -1.00 -18.85 2.93
C GLY A 91 -1.06 -18.48 1.42
N ASN A 92 -2.01 -19.10 0.70
CA ASN A 92 -2.34 -18.83 -0.72
C ASN A 92 -3.44 -17.76 -0.85
N ASP A 93 -3.34 -16.70 -0.09
CA ASP A 93 -4.34 -15.63 -0.08
C ASP A 93 -4.19 -14.67 -1.28
N PRO A 94 -5.20 -13.86 -1.65
CA PRO A 94 -5.12 -12.93 -2.78
C PRO A 94 -3.92 -11.97 -2.70
N LEU A 95 -3.56 -11.58 -1.48
CA LEU A 95 -2.40 -10.72 -1.20
C LEU A 95 -1.07 -11.47 -1.05
N ALA A 96 -1.00 -12.78 -1.30
CA ALA A 96 0.19 -13.58 -1.02
C ALA A 96 1.45 -12.98 -1.66
N LEU A 97 1.40 -12.54 -2.92
CA LEU A 97 2.55 -11.90 -3.58
C LEU A 97 3.00 -10.61 -2.86
N HIS A 98 2.05 -9.80 -2.39
CA HIS A 98 2.33 -8.58 -1.65
C HIS A 98 2.86 -8.87 -0.24
N ALA A 99 2.32 -9.89 0.43
CA ALA A 99 2.77 -10.34 1.75
C ALA A 99 4.21 -10.85 1.71
N HIS A 100 4.57 -11.67 0.70
CA HIS A 100 5.95 -12.12 0.49
C HIS A 100 6.90 -10.95 0.21
N SER A 101 6.47 -9.97 -0.59
CA SER A 101 7.25 -8.74 -0.83
C SER A 101 7.48 -7.93 0.43
N ALA A 102 6.43 -7.73 1.25
CA ALA A 102 6.50 -7.01 2.51
C ALA A 102 7.42 -7.73 3.52
N LEU A 103 7.29 -9.06 3.64
CA LEU A 103 8.13 -9.88 4.51
C LEU A 103 9.60 -9.73 4.13
N ARG A 104 9.94 -9.79 2.84
CA ARG A 104 11.31 -9.56 2.35
C ARG A 104 11.86 -8.19 2.75
N LYS A 105 11.05 -7.13 2.65
CA LYS A 105 11.46 -5.77 3.06
C LYS A 105 11.72 -5.70 4.56
N LEU A 106 10.86 -6.33 5.35
CA LEU A 106 10.97 -6.35 6.81
C LEU A 106 12.16 -7.17 7.29
N THR A 107 12.40 -8.35 6.72
CA THR A 107 13.57 -9.19 7.06
C THR A 107 14.89 -8.55 6.61
N ALA A 108 14.91 -7.86 5.47
CA ALA A 108 16.06 -7.07 5.05
C ALA A 108 16.36 -5.91 5.99
N ALA A 109 15.33 -5.25 6.54
CA ALA A 109 15.48 -4.17 7.51
C ALA A 109 15.92 -4.67 8.91
N LEU A 110 15.52 -5.88 9.29
CA LEU A 110 15.90 -6.52 10.56
C LEU A 110 17.28 -7.18 10.53
N SER A 111 17.79 -7.51 9.34
CA SER A 111 19.12 -8.09 9.21
C SER A 111 20.17 -7.02 9.53
N PRO A 112 20.97 -7.17 10.60
CA PRO A 112 22.07 -6.25 10.84
C PRO A 112 23.00 -6.32 9.62
N SER A 113 23.42 -5.17 9.10
CA SER A 113 24.26 -5.07 7.92
C SER A 113 25.50 -5.95 8.05
N LYS A 114 25.45 -7.17 7.52
CA LYS A 114 26.66 -7.92 7.18
C LYS A 114 27.07 -7.40 5.82
N GLY A 115 28.09 -6.55 5.81
CA GLY A 115 28.78 -6.15 4.60
C GLY A 115 29.25 -7.38 3.82
N THR A 116 29.24 -7.24 2.50
CA THR A 116 29.96 -8.06 1.51
C THR A 116 29.79 -9.58 1.60
N GLY A 117 29.03 -10.14 0.67
CA GLY A 117 29.03 -11.57 0.40
C GLY A 117 28.03 -11.92 -0.69
N GLU A 118 28.56 -12.31 -1.84
CA GLU A 118 27.86 -12.74 -3.05
C GLU A 118 26.73 -13.74 -2.76
N GLY A 119 25.57 -13.50 -3.37
CA GLY A 119 24.43 -14.42 -3.38
C GLY A 119 23.56 -14.09 -4.59
N GLU A 120 23.53 -15.01 -5.55
CA GLU A 120 22.94 -14.91 -6.88
C GLU A 120 21.54 -14.29 -6.98
N PRO A 121 21.20 -13.69 -8.14
CA PRO A 121 19.82 -13.36 -8.46
C PRO A 121 19.07 -14.65 -8.81
N LEU A 122 18.37 -15.24 -7.84
CA LEU A 122 17.41 -16.30 -8.16
C LEU A 122 16.18 -15.67 -8.84
N ALA A 123 16.12 -15.87 -10.15
CA ALA A 123 15.07 -15.45 -11.07
C ALA A 123 13.72 -16.18 -10.77
N PRO A 124 12.62 -15.79 -11.45
CA PRO A 124 11.29 -15.68 -10.87
C PRO A 124 10.70 -17.02 -10.48
N ALA A 125 10.10 -17.09 -9.29
CA ALA A 125 9.30 -18.22 -8.89
C ALA A 125 8.04 -18.28 -9.78
N ARG A 126 8.14 -19.17 -10.76
CA ARG A 126 7.12 -20.04 -11.36
C ARG A 126 5.67 -19.58 -11.11
N ALA A 127 5.00 -19.30 -12.23
CA ALA A 127 3.55 -19.35 -12.36
C ALA A 127 2.97 -20.51 -11.55
N ALA A 128 2.41 -20.20 -10.39
CA ALA A 128 1.63 -21.13 -9.60
C ALA A 128 0.21 -21.07 -10.14
N ALA A 129 -0.29 -22.25 -10.48
CA ALA A 129 -1.60 -22.51 -11.07
C ALA A 129 -2.72 -21.74 -10.37
N GLU A 130 -3.65 -21.22 -11.18
CA GLU A 130 -4.88 -20.57 -10.73
C GLU A 130 -5.68 -21.50 -9.80
N PRO A 131 -5.95 -21.09 -8.54
CA PRO A 131 -7.04 -21.64 -7.78
C PRO A 131 -8.30 -20.82 -8.08
N GLU A 132 -9.23 -21.39 -8.85
CA GLU A 132 -10.63 -20.91 -8.89
C GLU A 132 -11.33 -21.15 -7.54
N PRO A 133 -12.33 -20.33 -7.11
CA PRO A 133 -13.05 -19.30 -7.87
C PRO A 133 -13.08 -17.94 -7.14
N TYR A 134 -11.93 -17.37 -6.71
CA TYR A 134 -11.93 -15.95 -6.30
C TYR A 134 -10.78 -15.09 -6.85
N PRO A 135 -10.54 -15.01 -8.18
CA PRO A 135 -9.44 -14.20 -8.72
C PRO A 135 -9.88 -12.82 -9.25
N ARG A 136 -11.14 -12.63 -9.66
CA ARG A 136 -11.57 -11.38 -10.34
C ARG A 136 -12.00 -10.29 -9.38
N VAL A 137 -12.91 -10.59 -8.46
CA VAL A 137 -13.45 -9.59 -7.52
C VAL A 137 -12.37 -9.09 -6.58
N SER A 138 -11.53 -9.98 -6.05
CA SER A 138 -10.34 -9.64 -5.25
C SER A 138 -9.40 -8.71 -6.02
N ARG A 139 -9.08 -9.04 -7.27
CA ARG A 139 -8.21 -8.21 -8.11
C ARG A 139 -8.80 -6.83 -8.41
N VAL A 140 -10.10 -6.74 -8.69
CA VAL A 140 -10.77 -5.44 -8.89
C VAL A 140 -10.73 -4.60 -7.62
N ILE A 141 -10.93 -5.22 -6.45
CA ILE A 141 -10.88 -4.54 -5.15
C ILE A 141 -9.46 -4.06 -4.83
N GLU A 142 -8.45 -4.89 -5.08
CA GLU A 142 -7.04 -4.53 -4.96
C GLU A 142 -6.67 -3.33 -5.85
N LEU A 143 -7.09 -3.36 -7.12
CA LEU A 143 -6.86 -2.25 -8.06
C LEU A 143 -7.59 -0.99 -7.61
N ALA A 144 -8.84 -1.08 -7.16
CA ALA A 144 -9.58 0.07 -6.65
C ALA A 144 -8.94 0.69 -5.40
N LEU A 145 -8.34 -0.12 -4.52
CA LEU A 145 -7.54 0.37 -3.38
C LEU A 145 -6.27 1.08 -3.85
N LEU A 146 -5.53 0.47 -4.78
CA LEU A 146 -4.29 1.03 -5.32
C LEU A 146 -4.53 2.35 -6.07
N HIS A 147 -5.57 2.42 -6.89
CA HIS A 147 -5.92 3.60 -7.68
C HIS A 147 -6.77 4.61 -6.90
N ARG A 148 -7.10 4.32 -5.63
CA ARG A 148 -8.02 5.11 -4.80
C ARG A 148 -9.31 5.43 -5.54
N ARG A 149 -9.99 4.44 -6.10
CA ARG A 149 -11.24 4.63 -6.83
C ARG A 149 -12.44 4.09 -6.07
N VAL A 150 -13.59 4.74 -6.27
CA VAL A 150 -14.87 4.25 -5.75
C VAL A 150 -15.19 2.93 -6.43
N LEU A 151 -15.57 1.95 -5.62
CA LEU A 151 -15.90 0.61 -6.06
C LEU A 151 -17.42 0.44 -6.08
N ARG A 152 -17.98 0.03 -7.21
CA ARG A 152 -19.39 -0.38 -7.26
C ARG A 152 -19.47 -1.88 -7.09
N ILE A 153 -20.19 -2.33 -6.05
CA ILE A 153 -20.35 -3.75 -5.72
C ILE A 153 -21.82 -4.15 -5.71
N GLU A 154 -22.08 -5.39 -6.11
CA GLU A 154 -23.32 -6.08 -5.85
C GLU A 154 -23.10 -6.99 -4.63
N TYR A 155 -23.75 -6.64 -3.51
CA TYR A 155 -23.51 -7.26 -2.21
C TYR A 155 -24.77 -7.93 -1.68
N GLU A 156 -24.64 -9.21 -1.33
CA GLU A 156 -25.69 -10.00 -0.69
C GLU A 156 -25.55 -9.90 0.85
N ASP A 157 -26.57 -9.38 1.53
CA ASP A 157 -26.57 -9.32 2.99
C ASP A 157 -26.85 -10.71 3.62
N ARG A 158 -26.73 -10.82 4.95
CA ARG A 158 -26.98 -12.09 5.68
C ARG A 158 -28.43 -12.59 5.53
N LYS A 159 -29.36 -11.71 5.16
CA LYS A 159 -30.78 -12.03 4.94
C LYS A 159 -31.04 -12.41 3.46
N GLY A 160 -29.99 -12.56 2.65
CA GLY A 160 -30.08 -12.91 1.24
C GLY A 160 -30.54 -11.76 0.34
N ARG A 161 -30.56 -10.52 0.84
CA ARG A 161 -30.96 -9.37 0.03
C ARG A 161 -29.76 -8.81 -0.70
N THR A 162 -29.87 -8.77 -2.01
CA THR A 162 -28.86 -8.19 -2.89
C THR A 162 -29.05 -6.69 -3.00
N THR A 163 -27.96 -5.94 -2.84
CA THR A 163 -27.94 -4.48 -2.94
C THR A 163 -26.74 -4.02 -3.74
N THR A 164 -26.93 -3.07 -4.65
CA THR A 164 -25.83 -2.36 -5.28
C THR A 164 -25.34 -1.26 -4.36
N ARG A 165 -24.03 -1.16 -4.17
CA ARG A 165 -23.40 -0.19 -3.27
C ARG A 165 -22.19 0.43 -3.91
N GLU A 166 -22.07 1.74 -3.77
CA GLU A 166 -20.81 2.45 -3.99
C GLU A 166 -20.05 2.51 -2.67
N VAL A 167 -18.82 2.03 -2.71
CA VAL A 167 -17.95 1.89 -1.55
C VAL A 167 -16.64 2.58 -1.86
N GLU A 168 -16.22 3.47 -0.97
CA GLU A 168 -14.88 4.06 -0.98
C GLU A 168 -13.96 3.11 -0.22
N PRO A 169 -13.11 2.34 -0.92
CA PRO A 169 -12.35 1.27 -0.31
C PRO A 169 -11.21 1.86 0.52
N ALA A 170 -11.04 1.39 1.75
CA ALA A 170 -10.01 1.88 2.66
C ALA A 170 -9.00 0.79 3.02
N ILE A 171 -9.48 -0.38 3.46
CA ILE A 171 -8.63 -1.44 4.01
C ILE A 171 -9.13 -2.80 3.52
N PHE A 172 -8.20 -3.66 3.10
CA PHE A 172 -8.48 -5.06 2.77
C PHE A 172 -7.78 -5.99 3.75
N VAL A 173 -8.55 -6.81 4.47
CA VAL A 173 -8.06 -7.61 5.61
C VAL A 173 -8.55 -9.05 5.54
N GLY A 174 -7.65 -9.97 5.86
CA GLY A 174 -8.00 -11.37 6.13
C GLY A 174 -8.54 -11.52 7.56
N GLY A 175 -9.63 -12.25 7.73
CA GLY A 175 -10.18 -12.61 9.03
C GLY A 175 -9.92 -14.09 9.39
N ARG A 176 -10.20 -14.47 10.64
CA ARG A 176 -10.15 -15.89 11.04
C ARG A 176 -11.17 -16.71 10.25
N GLY A 177 -10.80 -17.93 9.87
CA GLY A 177 -11.64 -18.86 9.10
C GLY A 177 -11.50 -18.77 7.58
N GLY A 178 -10.50 -18.05 7.06
CA GLY A 178 -10.21 -17.99 5.61
C GLY A 178 -11.09 -17.02 4.82
N HIS A 179 -11.87 -16.18 5.52
CA HIS A 179 -12.71 -15.16 4.89
C HIS A 179 -11.97 -13.83 4.75
N TRP A 180 -12.19 -13.17 3.62
CA TRP A 180 -11.65 -11.85 3.30
C TRP A 180 -12.68 -10.76 3.48
N TYR A 181 -12.22 -9.58 3.91
CA TYR A 181 -13.07 -8.46 4.25
C TYR A 181 -12.54 -7.18 3.63
N LEU A 182 -13.43 -6.41 3.02
CA LEU A 182 -13.19 -5.04 2.58
C LEU A 182 -13.82 -4.09 3.62
N VAL A 183 -13.02 -3.22 4.21
CA VAL A 183 -13.48 -2.08 5.00
C VAL A 183 -13.51 -0.85 4.08
N GLY A 184 -14.63 -0.15 4.06
CA GLY A 184 -14.77 1.05 3.25
C GLY A 184 -15.98 1.90 3.64
N LEU A 185 -16.01 3.15 3.18
CA LEU A 185 -17.15 4.04 3.41
C LEU A 185 -18.27 3.69 2.43
N CYS A 186 -19.41 3.26 2.95
CA CYS A 186 -20.57 2.94 2.12
C CYS A 186 -21.36 4.21 1.85
N ARG A 187 -21.37 4.72 0.61
CA ARG A 187 -22.10 5.95 0.26
C ARG A 187 -23.60 5.85 0.47
N LEU A 188 -24.18 4.67 0.30
CA LEU A 188 -25.60 4.47 0.58
C LEU A 188 -25.94 4.70 2.07
N ARG A 189 -24.99 4.41 2.97
CA ARG A 189 -25.18 4.53 4.42
C ARG A 189 -24.44 5.71 5.05
N GLN A 190 -23.61 6.40 4.27
CA GLN A 190 -22.76 7.52 4.69
C GLN A 190 -21.84 7.19 5.88
N ASP A 191 -21.47 5.91 6.01
CA ASP A 191 -20.70 5.40 7.16
C ASP A 191 -19.78 4.24 6.76
N ALA A 192 -18.74 4.01 7.56
CA ALA A 192 -17.78 2.93 7.38
C ALA A 192 -18.46 1.59 7.63
N ARG A 193 -18.22 0.60 6.77
CA ARG A 193 -18.74 -0.76 6.91
C ARG A 193 -17.72 -1.79 6.46
N ILE A 194 -17.93 -3.01 6.94
CA ILE A 194 -17.17 -4.19 6.55
C ILE A 194 -18.00 -5.05 5.60
N PHE A 195 -17.42 -5.39 4.45
CA PHE A 195 -18.01 -6.23 3.43
C PHE A 195 -17.23 -7.54 3.35
N ARG A 196 -17.91 -8.67 3.56
CA ARG A 196 -17.31 -9.99 3.33
C ARG A 196 -17.17 -10.25 1.84
N LEU A 197 -15.98 -10.62 1.38
CA LEU A 197 -15.70 -10.81 -0.04
C LEU A 197 -16.49 -11.96 -0.66
N ASP A 198 -16.74 -13.03 0.11
CA ASP A 198 -17.53 -14.19 -0.34
C ASP A 198 -19.00 -13.84 -0.60
N ARG A 199 -19.47 -12.67 -0.14
CA ARG A 199 -20.81 -12.14 -0.38
C ARG A 199 -20.87 -11.06 -1.46
N VAL A 200 -19.74 -10.72 -2.06
CA VAL A 200 -19.68 -9.82 -3.21
C VAL A 200 -19.91 -10.65 -4.47
N ARG A 201 -21.09 -10.51 -5.07
CA ARG A 201 -21.47 -11.22 -6.30
C ARG A 201 -20.76 -10.65 -7.52
N TRP A 202 -20.52 -9.35 -7.52
CA TRP A 202 -19.89 -8.63 -8.60
C TRP A 202 -19.26 -7.34 -8.08
N ALA A 203 -18.16 -6.91 -8.72
CA ALA A 203 -17.47 -5.67 -8.40
C ALA A 203 -16.90 -5.03 -9.67
N GLU A 204 -16.96 -3.71 -9.75
CA GLU A 204 -16.24 -2.91 -10.74
C GLU A 204 -15.59 -1.69 -10.10
N GLU A 205 -14.46 -1.29 -10.67
CA GLU A 205 -13.83 -0.01 -10.41
C GLU A 205 -14.57 1.08 -11.21
N THR A 206 -15.01 2.14 -10.54
CA THR A 206 -15.60 3.29 -11.23
C THR A 206 -14.49 4.25 -11.72
N ALA A 207 -14.85 5.27 -12.49
CA ALA A 207 -13.91 6.33 -12.86
C ALA A 207 -13.69 7.36 -11.73
N GLU A 208 -14.49 7.32 -10.67
CA GLU A 208 -14.47 8.31 -9.60
C GLU A 208 -13.35 8.02 -8.60
N VAL A 209 -12.60 9.07 -8.23
CA VAL A 209 -11.57 8.98 -7.20
C VAL A 209 -12.22 9.04 -5.82
N SER A 210 -11.89 8.07 -4.97
CA SER A 210 -12.27 8.02 -3.57
C SER A 210 -11.68 9.22 -2.82
N PRO A 211 -12.51 10.05 -2.17
CA PRO A 211 -12.04 11.13 -1.32
C PRO A 211 -11.11 10.62 -0.20
N GLU A 212 -10.21 11.49 0.26
CA GLU A 212 -9.38 11.19 1.42
C GLU A 212 -10.19 11.37 2.70
N HIS A 213 -10.20 10.35 3.55
CA HIS A 213 -10.85 10.39 4.85
C HIS A 213 -9.83 10.17 5.96
N PRO A 214 -10.01 10.83 7.11
CA PRO A 214 -9.17 10.61 8.28
C PRO A 214 -9.31 9.13 8.74
N PRO A 215 -8.20 8.46 9.13
CA PRO A 215 -8.21 7.04 9.48
C PRO A 215 -9.16 6.68 10.64
N GLU A 216 -9.44 7.64 11.51
CA GLU A 216 -10.39 7.53 12.61
C GLU A 216 -11.81 7.23 12.13
N ARG A 217 -12.15 7.57 10.88
CA ARG A 217 -13.46 7.27 10.29
C ARG A 217 -13.65 5.77 10.01
N PHE A 218 -12.57 5.01 9.87
CA PHE A 218 -12.59 3.56 9.63
C PHE A 218 -12.26 2.75 10.88
N SER A 219 -11.52 3.36 11.82
CA SER A 219 -11.09 2.75 13.08
C SER A 219 -12.19 2.13 13.96
N PRO A 220 -13.41 2.71 14.12
CA PRO A 220 -14.44 2.14 14.99
C PRO A 220 -15.09 0.86 14.43
N GLN A 221 -14.87 0.55 13.15
CA GLN A 221 -15.39 -0.68 12.50
C GLN A 221 -14.34 -1.79 12.44
N ILE A 222 -13.06 -1.53 12.79
CA ILE A 222 -12.01 -2.55 12.91
C ILE A 222 -12.08 -3.45 14.20
N PRO A 223 -12.99 -3.33 15.20
CA PRO A 223 -12.98 -4.23 16.35
C PRO A 223 -13.52 -5.64 16.05
N GLY A 224 -12.92 -6.67 16.67
CA GLY A 224 -13.46 -8.04 16.73
C GLY A 224 -13.15 -8.95 15.53
N VAL A 225 -13.01 -8.43 14.31
CA VAL A 225 -12.71 -9.26 13.12
C VAL A 225 -11.33 -9.91 13.20
N LEU A 226 -10.37 -9.23 13.85
CA LEU A 226 -9.04 -9.77 14.16
C LEU A 226 -8.97 -10.47 15.53
N THR A 227 -9.87 -10.14 16.48
CA THR A 227 -9.77 -10.54 17.90
C THR A 227 -10.86 -11.51 18.40
N GLY A 228 -11.86 -11.87 17.59
CA GLY A 228 -12.79 -12.97 17.88
C GLY A 228 -14.22 -12.62 18.30
N THR A 229 -14.87 -11.62 17.69
CA THR A 229 -16.33 -11.43 17.82
C THR A 229 -16.99 -11.37 16.44
N PRO A 230 -17.69 -12.44 16.01
CA PRO A 230 -18.33 -12.50 14.70
C PRO A 230 -19.77 -11.99 14.79
N ASP A 231 -19.97 -10.74 15.18
CA ASP A 231 -21.27 -10.08 15.03
C ASP A 231 -21.07 -8.69 14.43
N LEU A 232 -21.42 -8.57 13.16
CA LEU A 232 -21.50 -7.31 12.44
C LEU A 232 -22.87 -7.26 11.74
N GLU A 233 -23.64 -6.22 12.08
CA GLU A 233 -25.03 -5.94 11.66
C GLU A 233 -25.21 -5.56 10.18
#